data_AF-A0A1I9Y1J4-F1
#
_entry.id   AF-A0A1I9Y1J4-F1
#
_cell.length_a   1.000
_cell.length_b   1.000
_cell.length_c   1.000
_cell.angle_alpha   90.00
_cell.angle_beta   90.00
_cell.angle_gamma   90.00
#
_symmetry.space_group_name_H-M   'P 1'
#
loop_
_entity.id
_entity.type
_entity.pdbx_description
1 polymer ?
#
loop_
_entity_poly.entity_id
_entity_poly.type
_entity_poly.pdbx_seq_one_letter_code
_entity_poly.pdbx_strand_id
1 'polypeptide(L)' 'MQVRTQQHDTVDALVWRYLGDGAGYVEHTLEMNPALARHGAVLPAGLLVTLPDPAASVAAMADIVQLWD' A
#
# COMPACT_ATOMS: atom_id res chain seq x y z
N MET A 1 -4.53 -8.91 -2.81
CA MET A 1 -3.06 -9.15 -2.81
C MET A 1 -2.39 -8.76 -1.47
N GLN A 2 -1.15 -9.20 -1.18
CA GLN A 2 -0.38 -8.75 0.01
C GLN A 2 0.89 -8.01 -0.41
N VAL A 3 1.16 -6.88 0.24
CA VAL A 3 2.31 -6.02 -0.05
C VAL A 3 3.04 -5.65 1.24
N ARG A 4 4.31 -5.26 1.12
CA ARG A 4 5.11 -4.79 2.26
C ARG A 4 5.28 -3.28 2.19
N THR A 5 5.03 -2.60 3.29
CA THR A 5 5.25 -1.15 3.44
C THR A 5 6.73 -0.83 3.37
N GLN A 6 7.07 0.34 2.85
CA GLN A 6 8.42 0.87 2.91
C GLN A 6 8.57 1.91 4.04
N GLN A 7 9.76 2.50 4.15
CA GLN A 7 10.02 3.54 5.14
C GLN A 7 9.26 4.81 4.75
N HIS A 8 8.55 5.40 5.71
CA HIS A 8 7.65 6.55 5.51
C HIS A 8 6.45 6.28 4.59
N ASP A 9 6.10 5.01 4.39
CA ASP A 9 4.94 4.61 3.60
C ASP A 9 3.63 4.85 4.37
N THR A 10 2.54 5.08 3.65
CA THR A 10 1.22 5.36 4.22
C THR A 10 0.17 4.50 3.53
N VAL A 11 -0.98 4.27 4.16
CA VAL A 11 -2.05 3.46 3.55
C VAL A 11 -2.47 4.06 2.20
N ASP A 12 -2.59 5.39 2.11
CA ASP A 12 -2.94 6.10 0.89
C ASP A 12 -1.89 5.92 -0.21
N ALA A 13 -0.61 6.13 0.11
CA ALA A 13 0.48 5.95 -0.84
C ALA A 13 0.59 4.50 -1.34
N LEU A 14 0.38 3.53 -0.45
CA LEU A 14 0.37 2.11 -0.77
C LEU A 14 -0.79 1.77 -1.71
N VAL A 15 -2.00 2.24 -1.37
CA VAL A 15 -3.18 2.05 -2.21
C VAL A 15 -2.96 2.68 -3.58
N TRP A 16 -2.49 3.92 -3.65
CA TRP A 16 -2.20 4.60 -4.90
C TRP A 16 -1.15 3.87 -5.74
N ARG A 17 -0.07 3.38 -5.12
CA ARG A 17 1.04 2.69 -5.80
C ARG A 17 0.60 1.39 -6.48
N TYR A 18 -0.30 0.64 -5.85
CA TYR A 18 -0.69 -0.70 -6.32
C TYR A 18 -2.03 -0.73 -7.05
N LEU A 19 -2.99 0.09 -6.62
CA LEU A 19 -4.34 0.15 -7.19
C LEU A 19 -4.51 1.30 -8.19
N GLY A 20 -3.65 2.33 -8.14
CA GLY A 20 -3.75 3.51 -9.01
C GLY A 20 -4.93 4.43 -8.69
N ASP A 21 -5.77 4.07 -7.72
CA ASP A 21 -6.93 4.82 -7.28
C ASP A 21 -7.04 4.77 -5.75
N GLY A 22 -7.23 5.93 -5.12
CA GLY A 22 -7.29 6.07 -3.66
C GLY A 22 -8.71 6.02 -3.09
N ALA A 23 -9.73 6.32 -3.88
CA ALA A 23 -11.08 6.52 -3.38
C ALA A 23 -11.80 5.18 -3.15
N GLY A 24 -12.17 4.89 -1.91
CA GLY A 24 -12.83 3.63 -1.51
C GLY A 24 -11.88 2.46 -1.23
N TYR A 25 -10.74 2.37 -1.92
CA TYR A 25 -9.76 1.31 -1.67
C TYR A 25 -8.99 1.49 -0.35
N VAL A 26 -8.77 2.73 0.10
CA VAL A 26 -8.18 3.01 1.43
C VAL A 26 -9.08 2.49 2.54
N GLU A 27 -10.38 2.79 2.48
CA GLU A 27 -11.36 2.32 3.46
C GLU A 27 -11.41 0.80 3.49
N HIS A 28 -11.50 0.16 2.33
CA HIS A 28 -11.51 -1.30 2.24
C HIS A 28 -10.22 -1.93 2.77
N THR A 29 -9.08 -1.29 2.52
CA THR A 29 -7.78 -1.73 3.06
C THR A 29 -7.76 -1.63 4.58
N LEU A 30 -8.33 -0.58 5.17
CA LEU A 30 -8.43 -0.43 6.62
C LEU A 30 -9.40 -1.45 7.24
N GLU A 31 -10.51 -1.74 6.56
CA GLU A 31 -11.47 -2.78 6.98
C GLU A 31 -10.82 -4.17 7.01
N MET A 32 -10.01 -4.49 5.99
CA MET A 32 -9.29 -5.76 5.91
C MET A 32 -8.09 -5.83 6.85
N ASN A 33 -7.53 -4.69 7.26
CA ASN A 33 -6.36 -4.62 8.13
C ASN A 33 -6.61 -3.66 9.31
N PRO A 34 -7.49 -4.02 10.26
CA PRO A 34 -7.84 -3.16 11.40
C PRO A 34 -6.64 -2.83 12.31
N ALA A 35 -5.58 -3.63 12.25
CA ALA A 35 -4.33 -3.36 12.95
C ALA A 35 -3.61 -2.10 12.44
N LEU A 36 -3.82 -1.69 11.18
CA LEU A 36 -3.17 -0.51 10.59
C LEU A 36 -3.55 0.79 11.31
N ALA A 37 -4.80 0.88 11.76
CA ALA A 37 -5.29 2.03 12.52
C ALA A 37 -4.49 2.28 13.82
N ARG A 38 -3.80 1.25 14.36
CA ARG A 38 -2.97 1.37 15.56
C ARG A 38 -1.58 1.95 15.29
N HIS A 39 -1.11 1.90 14.05
CA HIS A 39 0.22 2.37 13.67
C HIS A 39 0.28 3.88 13.37
N GLY A 40 -0.88 4.52 13.14
CA GLY A 40 -0.99 5.95 12.83
C GLY A 40 -0.89 6.23 11.33
N ALA A 41 -0.67 7.50 10.97
CA ALA A 41 -0.67 7.94 9.57
C ALA A 41 0.50 7.35 8.75
N VAL A 42 1.65 7.11 9.40
CA VAL A 42 2.84 6.53 8.77
C VAL A 42 3.01 5.09 9.26
N LEU A 43 3.09 4.16 8.32
CA LEU A 43 3.25 2.75 8.63
C LEU A 43 4.73 2.42 8.88
N PRO A 44 5.04 1.54 9.84
CA PRO A 44 6.40 1.04 10.00
C PRO A 44 6.83 0.29 8.73
N ALA A 45 8.10 0.42 8.35
CA ALA A 45 8.65 -0.29 7.20
C ALA A 45 8.63 -1.82 7.44
N GLY A 46 8.33 -2.58 6.38
CA GLY A 46 8.29 -4.04 6.43
C GLY A 46 6.99 -4.63 7.00
N LEU A 47 5.98 -3.80 7.25
CA LEU A 47 4.65 -4.25 7.66
C LEU A 47 3.94 -4.90 6.47
N LEU A 48 3.31 -6.05 6.72
CA LEU A 48 2.52 -6.75 5.72
C LEU A 48 1.11 -6.18 5.70
N VAL A 49 0.68 -5.69 4.53
CA VAL A 49 -0.65 -5.09 4.32
C VAL A 49 -1.39 -5.87 3.25
N THR A 50 -2.64 -6.23 3.54
CA THR A 50 -3.52 -6.89 2.58
C THR A 50 -4.29 -5.84 1.79
N LEU A 51 -3.97 -5.69 0.51
CA LEU A 51 -4.69 -4.79 -0.38
C LEU A 51 -5.86 -5.51 -1.08
N PRO A 52 -6.97 -4.79 -1.35
CA PRO A 52 -8.04 -5.29 -2.20
C PRO A 52 -7.49 -5.61 -3.58
N ASP A 53 -8.07 -6.62 -4.24
CA ASP A 53 -7.66 -6.99 -5.59
C ASP A 53 -8.51 -6.20 -6.59
N PRO A 54 -7.96 -5.20 -7.31
CA PRO A 54 -8.61 -4.70 -8.51
C PRO A 54 -8.46 -5.80 -9.55
N ALA A 55 -9.56 -6.25 -10.14
CA ALA A 55 -9.55 -7.37 -11.08
C ALA A 55 -8.43 -7.25 -12.13
N ALA A 56 -7.38 -8.07 -11.97
CA ALA A 56 -6.32 -8.35 -12.92
C ALA A 56 -5.78 -7.17 -13.73
N SER A 57 -5.10 -6.23 -13.08
CA SER A 57 -4.12 -5.38 -13.76
C SER A 57 -2.81 -5.41 -12.97
N VAL A 58 -1.98 -6.37 -13.37
CA VAL A 58 -0.52 -6.45 -13.21
C VAL A 58 0.02 -5.34 -12.32
N ALA A 59 0.24 -5.65 -11.04
CA ALA A 59 1.09 -4.86 -10.16
C ALA A 59 2.52 -4.90 -10.74
N ALA A 60 2.75 -4.09 -11.78
CA ALA A 60 4.07 -3.66 -12.19
C ALA A 60 4.63 -3.00 -10.94
N MET A 61 5.48 -3.75 -10.26
CA MET A 61 6.25 -3.33 -9.12
C MET A 61 7.02 -2.11 -9.60
N ALA A 62 6.43 -0.91 -9.39
CA ALA A 62 6.94 0.33 -9.93
C ALA A 62 8.43 0.38 -9.58
N ASP A 63 9.25 0.36 -10.64
CA ASP A 63 10.70 0.30 -10.57
C ASP A 63 11.15 1.19 -9.43
N ILE A 64 11.86 0.61 -8.48
CA ILE A 64 12.64 1.39 -7.53
C ILE A 64 13.63 2.17 -8.41
N VAL A 65 13.30 3.42 -8.72
CA VAL A 65 14.19 4.33 -9.40
C VAL A 65 15.32 4.61 -8.42
N GLN A 66 16.41 3.84 -8.56
CA GLN A 66 17.71 4.17 -7.98
C GLN A 66 18.29 5.32 -8.81
N LEU A 67 18.14 6.55 -8.33
CA LEU A 67 18.69 7.74 -8.99
C LEU A 67 20.09 8.09 -8.44
N TRP A 68 21.08 7.22 -8.69
CA TRP A 68 22.54 7.45 -8.50
C TRP A 68 23.25 6.46 -9.46
N ASP A 69 24.25 6.77 -10.30
CA ASP A 69 25.34 7.78 -10.33
C ASP A 69 25.07 8.98 -11.26
#